data_AF-A0A1G2G2J4-F1
#
_entry.id   AF-A0A1G2G2J4-F1
#
_cell.length_a   1.000
_cell.length_b   1.000
_cell.length_c   1.000
_cell.angle_alpha   90.00
_cell.angle_beta   90.00
_cell.angle_gamma   90.00
#
_symmetry.space_group_name_H-M   'P 1'
#
loop_
_entity.id
_entity.type
_entity.pdbx_description
1 polymer ?
#
loop_
_entity_poly.entity_id
_entity_poly.type
_entity_poly.pdbx_seq_one_letter_code
_entity_poly.pdbx_strand_id
1 'polypeptide(L)'
;MDITLSPSIKKIIMRRVHVIWFTRRVLPLLVLETAAVTLIVRQLAESIFFNHVLQNAIVHTFSRSPVMMIDFFFRAFIGTESAVQFLMLGSLLIALLFARDALRAIRAFMLQSNLSPFSRVI
;
A
#
# COMPACT_ATOMS: atom_id res chain seq x y z
N MET A 1 -19.18 40.81 9.39
CA MET A 1 -17.83 41.38 9.59
C MET A 1 -16.85 40.39 8.99
N ASP A 2 -16.48 40.59 7.72
CA ASP A 2 -15.55 39.69 7.03
C ASP A 2 -14.13 40.01 7.46
N ILE A 3 -13.54 39.14 8.27
CA ILE A 3 -12.17 39.25 8.72
C ILE A 3 -11.26 38.89 7.54
N THR A 4 -10.80 39.88 6.79
CA THR A 4 -9.85 39.73 5.68
C THR A 4 -8.46 39.38 6.22
N LEU A 5 -8.26 38.11 6.58
CA LEU A 5 -6.98 37.57 7.01
C LEU A 5 -5.93 37.68 5.90
N SER A 6 -4.77 38.25 6.22
CA SER A 6 -3.58 38.26 5.36
C SER A 6 -3.29 36.84 4.81
N PRO A 7 -2.98 36.68 3.51
CA PRO A 7 -2.72 35.38 2.89
C PRO A 7 -1.68 34.55 3.64
N SER A 8 -0.69 35.22 4.24
CA SER A 8 0.39 34.63 5.02
C SER A 8 -0.13 33.98 6.31
N ILE A 9 -1.01 34.66 7.03
CA ILE A 9 -1.61 34.14 8.27
C ILE A 9 -2.54 32.97 7.95
N LYS A 10 -3.35 33.10 6.89
CA LYS A 10 -4.21 32.02 6.41
C LYS A 10 -3.41 30.76 6.08
N LYS A 11 -2.26 30.89 5.40
CA LYS A 11 -1.37 29.77 5.07
C LYS A 11 -0.84 29.05 6.33
N ILE A 12 -0.43 29.81 7.34
CA ILE A 12 0.08 29.25 8.61
C ILE A 12 -1.01 28.48 9.35
N ILE A 13 -2.21 29.05 9.45
CA ILE A 13 -3.35 28.42 10.12
C ILE A 13 -3.77 27.14 9.37
N MET A 14 -3.91 27.22 8.05
CA MET A 14 -4.30 26.06 7.23
C MET A 14 -3.28 24.93 7.32
N ARG A 15 -1.97 25.23 7.38
CA ARG A 15 -0.93 24.21 7.58
C ARG A 15 -1.13 23.47 8.91
N ARG A 16 -1.42 24.19 10.00
CA ARG A 16 -1.68 23.56 11.31
C ARG A 16 -2.94 22.70 11.30
N VAL A 17 -4.01 23.16 10.68
CA VAL A 17 -5.25 22.38 10.55
C VAL A 17 -5.02 21.09 9.77
N HIS A 18 -4.29 21.15 8.65
CA HIS A 18 -3.96 19.94 7.88
C HIS A 18 -3.09 18.97 8.66
N VAL A 19 -2.09 19.46 9.40
CA VAL A 19 -1.24 18.61 10.25
C VAL A 19 -2.09 17.92 11.31
N ILE A 20 -2.93 18.66 12.04
CA ILE A 20 -3.79 18.08 13.09
C ILE A 20 -4.77 17.07 12.50
N TRP A 21 -5.40 17.39 11.37
CA TRP A 21 -6.32 16.49 10.68
C TRP A 21 -5.61 15.21 10.20
N PHE A 22 -4.43 15.35 9.60
CA PHE A 22 -3.63 14.22 9.14
C PHE A 22 -3.23 13.34 10.33
N THR A 23 -2.66 13.91 11.39
CA THR A 23 -2.22 13.16 12.57
C THR A 23 -3.37 12.49 13.31
N ARG A 24 -4.55 13.12 13.39
CA ARG A 24 -5.70 12.53 14.11
C ARG A 24 -6.53 11.56 13.29
N ARG A 25 -6.57 11.72 11.96
CA ARG A 25 -7.53 10.99 11.12
C ARG A 25 -6.89 10.05 10.12
N VAL A 26 -5.76 10.44 9.53
CA VAL A 26 -5.12 9.66 8.45
C VAL A 26 -3.98 8.81 8.99
N LEU A 27 -3.12 9.39 9.82
CA LEU A 27 -1.96 8.71 10.40
C LEU A 27 -2.34 7.43 11.17
N PRO A 28 -3.39 7.38 12.02
CA PRO A 28 -3.70 6.17 12.78
C PRO A 28 -4.09 5.01 11.86
N LEU A 29 -4.82 5.29 10.77
CA LEU A 29 -5.27 4.30 9.81
C LEU A 29 -4.09 3.76 9.00
N LEU A 30 -3.21 4.64 8.53
CA LEU A 30 -1.96 4.25 7.87
C LEU A 30 -1.03 3.43 8.77
N VAL A 31 -0.90 3.81 10.05
CA VAL A 31 -0.10 3.05 11.02
C VAL A 31 -0.67 1.64 11.19
N LEU A 32 -2.00 1.51 11.29
CA LEU A 32 -2.66 0.22 11.47
C LEU A 32 -2.51 -0.67 10.23
N GLU A 33 -2.67 -0.12 9.03
CA GLU A 33 -2.41 -0.83 7.77
C GLU A 33 -0.95 -1.28 7.68
N THR A 34 0.00 -0.39 7.98
CA THR A 34 1.43 -0.69 7.93
C THR A 34 1.81 -1.77 8.94
N ALA A 35 1.26 -1.71 10.15
CA ALA A 35 1.47 -2.71 11.18
C ALA A 35 0.91 -4.08 10.74
N ALA A 36 -0.30 -4.11 10.18
CA ALA A 36 -0.90 -5.33 9.66
C ALA A 36 -0.05 -5.97 8.55
N VAL A 37 0.40 -5.16 7.57
CA VAL A 37 1.29 -5.63 6.50
C VAL A 37 2.60 -6.17 7.08
N THR A 38 3.21 -5.47 8.03
CA THR A 38 4.48 -5.88 8.65
C THR A 38 4.34 -7.22 9.37
N LEU A 39 3.24 -7.42 10.11
CA LEU A 39 2.95 -8.68 10.80
C LEU A 39 2.77 -9.83 9.82
N ILE A 40 2.01 -9.61 8.74
CA ILE A 40 1.81 -10.62 7.69
C ILE A 40 3.14 -10.99 7.03
N VAL A 41 3.94 -9.99 6.64
CA VAL A 41 5.25 -10.20 6.00
C VAL A 41 6.19 -10.96 6.94
N ARG A 42 6.20 -10.61 8.23
CA ARG A 42 7.01 -11.32 9.22
C ARG A 42 6.58 -12.78 9.36
N GLN A 43 5.27 -13.05 9.46
CA GLN A 43 4.74 -14.41 9.56
C GLN A 43 5.07 -15.22 8.30
N LEU A 44 5.00 -14.60 7.13
CA LEU A 44 5.42 -15.21 5.87
C LEU A 44 6.93 -15.47 5.84
N ALA A 45 7.76 -14.58 6.37
CA ALA A 45 9.20 -14.77 6.44
C ALA A 45 9.63 -15.90 7.39
N GLU A 46 8.88 -16.11 8.48
CA GLU A 46 9.11 -17.20 9.41
C GLU A 46 8.58 -18.55 8.87
N SER A 47 7.50 -18.56 8.09
CA SER A 47 6.89 -19.79 7.53
C SER A 47 7.46 -20.22 6.17
N ILE A 48 7.79 -19.25 5.32
CA ILE A 48 8.44 -19.48 4.03
C ILE A 48 9.92 -19.20 4.26
N PHE A 49 10.75 -20.24 4.31
CA PHE A 49 12.20 -20.06 4.29
C PHE A 49 12.60 -19.43 2.93
N PHE A 50 12.53 -18.10 2.85
CA PHE A 50 12.82 -17.33 1.64
C PHE A 50 14.20 -17.68 1.08
N ASN A 51 15.18 -17.96 1.94
CA ASN A 51 16.50 -18.43 1.51
C ASN A 51 16.44 -19.79 0.80
N HIS A 52 15.68 -20.75 1.31
CA HIS A 52 15.54 -22.06 0.67
C HIS A 52 14.71 -21.99 -0.62
N VAL A 53 13.69 -21.14 -0.67
CA VAL A 53 12.89 -20.92 -1.90
C VAL A 53 13.70 -20.18 -2.95
N LEU A 54 14.44 -19.12 -2.59
CA LEU A 54 15.28 -18.37 -3.51
C LEU A 54 16.46 -19.20 -4.01
N GLN A 55 17.16 -19.94 -3.15
CA GLN A 55 18.24 -20.82 -3.60
C GLN A 55 17.71 -21.90 -4.57
N ASN A 56 16.57 -22.52 -4.29
CA ASN A 56 15.98 -23.49 -5.21
C ASN A 56 15.49 -22.85 -6.52
N ALA A 57 14.80 -21.70 -6.45
CA ALA A 57 14.26 -21.03 -7.64
C ALA A 57 15.36 -20.46 -8.55
N ILE A 58 16.41 -19.85 -7.97
CA ILE A 58 17.51 -19.25 -8.73
C ILE A 58 18.36 -20.34 -9.39
N VAL A 59 18.69 -21.42 -8.66
CA VAL A 59 19.55 -22.49 -9.17
C VAL A 59 18.83 -23.35 -10.21
N HIS A 60 17.53 -23.64 -10.04
CA HIS A 60 16.84 -24.60 -10.89
C HIS A 60 15.94 -23.99 -11.98
N THR A 61 15.58 -22.71 -11.89
CA THR A 61 14.45 -22.21 -12.69
C THR A 61 14.69 -20.87 -13.39
N PHE A 62 15.31 -19.89 -12.73
CA PHE A 62 15.58 -18.57 -13.35
C PHE A 62 16.56 -18.63 -14.53
N SER A 63 17.46 -19.61 -14.55
CA SER A 63 18.51 -19.74 -15.57
C SER A 63 18.05 -20.46 -16.86
N ARG A 64 16.84 -21.06 -16.89
CA ARG A 64 16.40 -21.90 -18.03
C ARG A 64 15.17 -21.38 -18.79
N SER A 65 14.10 -20.95 -18.13
CA SER A 65 12.89 -20.47 -18.82
C SER A 65 11.89 -19.81 -17.85
N PRO A 66 11.30 -18.64 -18.21
CA PRO A 66 10.24 -17.99 -17.44
C PRO A 66 9.00 -18.89 -17.21
N VAL A 67 8.71 -19.81 -18.13
CA VAL A 67 7.54 -20.70 -18.04
C VAL A 67 7.72 -21.74 -16.94
N MET A 68 8.94 -22.28 -16.79
CA MET A 68 9.22 -23.23 -15.70
C MET A 68 9.20 -22.55 -14.33
N MET A 69 9.48 -21.25 -14.28
CA MET A 69 9.41 -20.46 -13.05
C MET A 69 7.98 -20.41 -12.52
N ILE A 70 7.02 -20.15 -13.41
CA ILE A 70 5.60 -20.14 -13.06
C ILE A 70 5.17 -21.52 -12.56
N ASP A 71 5.54 -22.61 -13.26
CA ASP A 71 5.18 -23.97 -12.83
C ASP A 71 5.79 -24.35 -11.47
N PHE A 72 7.05 -23.96 -11.21
CA PHE A 72 7.68 -24.15 -9.90
C PHE A 72 6.93 -23.43 -8.78
N PHE A 73 6.61 -22.14 -8.95
CA PHE A 73 5.86 -21.39 -7.95
C PHE A 73 4.45 -21.93 -7.75
N PHE A 74 3.80 -22.39 -8.81
CA PHE A 74 2.45 -22.97 -8.73
C PHE A 74 2.45 -24.29 -7.95
N ARG A 75 3.41 -25.17 -8.24
CA ARG A 75 3.59 -26.43 -7.49
C ARG A 75 4.00 -26.20 -6.04
N ALA A 76 4.90 -25.23 -5.80
CA ALA A 76 5.30 -24.85 -4.46
C ALA A 76 4.09 -24.32 -3.66
N PHE A 77 3.25 -23.48 -4.27
CA PHE A 77 2.03 -22.96 -3.65
C PHE A 77 1.01 -24.06 -3.31
N ILE A 78 0.74 -24.98 -4.24
CA ILE A 78 -0.17 -26.11 -4.00
C ILE A 78 0.40 -27.06 -2.93
N GLY A 79 1.71 -27.21 -2.86
CA GLY A 79 2.41 -28.05 -1.90
C GLY A 79 2.51 -27.49 -0.48
N THR A 80 2.21 -26.20 -0.26
CA THR A 80 2.20 -25.58 1.08
C THR A 80 0.94 -25.93 1.86
N GLU A 81 1.02 -25.85 3.18
CA GLU A 81 -0.15 -26.01 4.06
C GLU A 81 -1.28 -25.03 3.72
N SER A 82 -2.52 -25.50 3.83
CA SER A 82 -3.72 -24.72 3.49
C SER A 82 -3.80 -23.39 4.25
N ALA A 83 -3.37 -23.36 5.52
CA ALA A 83 -3.29 -22.13 6.31
C ALA A 83 -2.37 -21.07 5.67
N VAL A 84 -1.21 -21.48 5.14
CA VAL A 84 -0.25 -20.59 4.48
C VAL A 84 -0.78 -20.11 3.12
N GLN A 85 -1.49 -20.98 2.39
CA GLN A 85 -2.17 -20.60 1.15
C GLN A 85 -3.21 -19.50 1.38
N PHE A 86 -4.05 -19.64 2.41
CA PHE A 86 -5.05 -18.61 2.75
C PHE A 86 -4.40 -17.29 3.18
N LEU A 87 -3.30 -17.34 3.94
CA LEU A 87 -2.55 -16.13 4.32
C LEU A 87 -1.95 -15.44 3.09
N MET A 88 -1.36 -16.20 2.17
CA MET A 88 -0.83 -15.64 0.92
C MET A 88 -1.94 -15.00 0.07
N LEU A 89 -3.06 -15.68 -0.16
CA LEU A 89 -4.19 -15.14 -0.93
C LEU A 89 -4.80 -13.90 -0.25
N GLY A 90 -4.96 -13.93 1.07
CA GLY A 90 -5.44 -12.79 1.85
C GLY A 90 -4.50 -11.58 1.74
N SER A 91 -3.19 -11.81 1.84
CA SER A 91 -2.18 -10.76 1.69
C SER A 91 -2.20 -10.14 0.28
N LEU A 92 -2.37 -10.96 -0.76
CA LEU A 92 -2.47 -10.50 -2.13
C LEU A 92 -3.72 -9.64 -2.35
N LEU A 93 -4.85 -10.06 -1.77
CA LEU A 93 -6.10 -9.33 -1.85
C LEU A 93 -6.00 -7.97 -1.14
N ILE A 94 -5.41 -7.91 0.05
CA ILE A 94 -5.15 -6.66 0.77
C ILE A 94 -4.23 -5.75 -0.05
N ALA A 95 -3.15 -6.28 -0.63
CA ALA A 95 -2.23 -5.50 -1.46
C ALA A 95 -2.94 -4.90 -2.69
N LEU A 96 -3.85 -5.65 -3.33
CA LEU A 96 -4.65 -5.15 -4.46
C LEU A 96 -5.62 -4.05 -4.05
N LEU A 97 -6.30 -4.21 -2.91
CA LEU A 97 -7.19 -3.18 -2.36
C LEU A 97 -6.41 -1.91 -2.00
N PHE A 98 -5.26 -2.07 -1.34
CA PHE A 98 -4.39 -0.96 -1.01
C PHE A 98 -3.89 -0.24 -2.28
N ALA A 99 -3.45 -0.98 -3.30
CA ALA A 99 -3.04 -0.38 -4.57
C ALA A 99 -4.19 0.37 -5.26
N ARG A 100 -5.41 -0.18 -5.22
CA ARG A 100 -6.61 0.48 -5.74
C ARG A 100 -6.89 1.79 -5.01
N ASP A 101 -6.80 1.80 -3.69
CA ASP A 101 -7.09 2.99 -2.88
C ASP A 101 -5.99 4.03 -2.99
N ALA A 102 -4.73 3.62 -3.06
CA ALA A 102 -3.60 4.49 -3.38
C ALA A 102 -3.78 5.15 -4.74
N LEU A 103 -4.14 4.40 -5.79
CA LEU A 103 -4.43 4.95 -7.12
C LEU A 103 -5.59 5.93 -7.11
N ARG A 104 -6.65 5.66 -6.34
CA ARG A 104 -7.78 6.58 -6.17
C ARG A 104 -7.36 7.87 -5.48
N ALA A 105 -6.60 7.77 -4.39
CA ALA A 105 -6.09 8.93 -3.67
C ALA A 105 -5.17 9.79 -4.55
N ILE A 106 -4.27 9.16 -5.32
CA ILE A 106 -3.39 9.84 -6.28
C ILE A 106 -4.21 10.55 -7.37
N ARG A 107 -5.21 9.87 -7.96
CA ARG A 107 -6.09 10.48 -8.97
C ARG A 107 -6.90 11.65 -8.41
N ALA A 108 -7.45 11.51 -7.20
CA ALA A 108 -8.18 12.58 -6.54
C ALA A 108 -7.27 13.79 -6.27
N PHE A 109 -6.05 13.56 -5.80
CA PHE A 109 -5.07 14.61 -5.59
C PHE A 109 -4.65 15.32 -6.89
N MET A 110 -4.41 14.56 -7.97
CA MET A 110 -4.10 15.13 -9.30
C MET A 110 -5.28 15.91 -9.89
N LEU A 111 -6.52 15.41 -9.80
CA LEU A 111 -7.71 16.13 -10.28
C LEU A 111 -7.98 17.40 -9.47
N GLN A 112 -7.78 17.35 -8.15
CA GLN A 112 -7.92 18.52 -7.29
C GLN A 112 -6.82 19.57 -7.52
N SER A 113 -5.62 19.15 -7.92
CA SER A 113 -4.56 20.09 -8.36
C SER A 113 -4.85 20.77 -9.71
N ASN A 114 -5.69 20.16 -10.56
CA ASN A 114 -6.16 20.78 -11.82
C ASN A 114 -7.39 21.69 -11.63
N LEU A 115 -8.10 21.59 -10.50
CA LEU A 115 -9.29 22.39 -10.20
C LEU A 115 -9.08 23.26 -8.96
N SER A 116 -8.25 24.30 -9.08
CA SER A 116 -8.50 25.58 -8.42
C SER A 116 -7.81 26.71 -9.20
N PRO A 117 -8.59 27.61 -9.86
CA PRO A 117 -9.30 28.65 -9.11
C PRO A 117 -10.77 28.93 -9.51
N PHE A 118 -11.50 28.04 -10.17
CA PHE A 118 -12.83 28.42 -10.73
C PHE A 118 -14.10 28.14 -9.90
N SER A 119 -14.04 27.55 -8.70
CA SER A 119 -15.27 27.28 -7.91
C SER A 119 -15.54 28.22 -6.73
N ARG A 120 -14.93 29.42 -6.71
CA ARG A 120 -15.28 30.48 -5.74
C ARG A 120 -16.14 31.59 -6.34
N VAL A 121 -17.02 31.24 -7.28
CA VAL A 121 -18.15 32.07 -7.70
C VAL A 121 -19.31 31.14 -8.01
N ILE A 122 -20.16 30.88 -7.02
CA ILE A 122 -21.63 30.82 -7.02
C ILE A 122 -22.03 30.61 -5.55
#